data_AF-A0A077NTL5-F1
#
_entry.id   AF-A0A077NTL5-F1
#
_cell.length_a   1.000
_cell.length_b   1.000
_cell.length_c   1.000
_cell.angle_alpha   90.00
_cell.angle_beta   90.00
_cell.angle_gamma   90.00
#
_symmetry.space_group_name_H-M   'P 1'
#
loop_
_entity.id
_entity.type
_entity.pdbx_description
1 polymer ?
#
loop_
_entity_poly.entity_id
_entity_poly.type
_entity_poly.pdbx_seq_one_letter_code
_entity_poly.pdbx_strand_id
1 'polypeptide(L)'
;MSLIRKAFKRLHYPVDIIAQCVRGYLAYALSLHNLEEMMAEQGIAVDHSMLSRWTHRLIPLIVKGYRRSKPAVGRRWRMDETYIKIKG
;
A
#
# COMPACT_ATOMS: atom_id res chain seq x y z
N MET A 1 -8.44 -0.83 11.71
CA MET A 1 -7.26 -1.72 11.90
C MET A 1 -7.53 -3.24 11.78
N SER A 2 -8.74 -3.77 12.03
CA SER A 2 -8.92 -5.25 12.07
C SER A 2 -8.72 -5.98 10.74
N LEU A 3 -9.02 -5.33 9.60
CA LEU A 3 -8.84 -5.91 8.26
C LEU A 3 -7.36 -6.16 7.92
N ILE A 4 -6.49 -5.21 8.25
CA ILE A 4 -5.03 -5.32 8.04
C ILE A 4 -4.48 -6.46 8.92
N ARG A 5 -4.92 -6.52 10.19
CA ARG A 5 -4.51 -7.56 11.13
C ARG A 5 -4.94 -8.97 10.71
N LYS A 6 -6.12 -9.11 10.10
CA LYS A 6 -6.57 -10.39 9.51
C LYS A 6 -5.81 -10.73 8.23
N ALA A 7 -5.57 -9.74 7.37
CA ALA A 7 -4.85 -9.93 6.11
C ALA A 7 -3.40 -10.37 6.32
N PHE A 8 -2.74 -9.88 7.37
CA PHE A 8 -1.35 -10.22 7.67
C PHE A 8 -1.18 -11.16 8.86
N LYS A 9 -2.24 -11.91 9.22
CA LYS A 9 -2.16 -12.92 10.27
C LYS A 9 -1.14 -14.00 9.86
N ARG A 10 -0.22 -14.35 10.76
CA ARG A 10 0.83 -15.38 10.60
C ARG A 10 2.01 -15.02 9.69
N LEU A 11 2.22 -13.74 9.37
CA LEU A 11 3.51 -13.34 8.81
C LEU A 11 4.56 -13.20 9.91
N HIS A 12 5.82 -13.39 9.51
CA HIS A 12 6.99 -13.23 10.38
C HIS A 12 7.10 -11.83 10.98
N TYR A 13 6.66 -10.80 10.24
CA TYR A 13 6.77 -9.42 10.67
C TYR A 13 5.51 -8.96 11.41
N PRO A 14 5.68 -8.15 12.48
CA PRO A 14 4.60 -7.41 13.11
C PRO A 14 3.74 -6.64 12.09
N VAL A 15 2.43 -6.64 12.31
CA VAL A 15 1.47 -5.98 11.41
C VAL A 15 1.75 -4.48 11.31
N ASP A 16 2.29 -3.86 12.35
CA ASP A 16 2.60 -2.44 12.39
C ASP A 16 3.74 -2.07 11.44
N ILE A 17 4.78 -2.90 11.34
CA ILE A 17 5.89 -2.73 10.36
C ILE A 17 5.35 -2.86 8.94
N ILE A 18 4.54 -3.89 8.68
CA ILE A 18 3.91 -4.10 7.37
C ILE A 18 3.04 -2.89 7.00
N ALA A 19 2.23 -2.39 7.94
CA ALA A 19 1.37 -1.24 7.72
C ALA A 19 2.16 0.04 7.45
N GLN A 20 3.26 0.28 8.17
CA GLN A 20 4.15 1.42 7.95
C GLN A 20 4.78 1.38 6.56
N CYS A 21 5.30 0.22 6.16
CA CYS A 21 5.87 0.00 4.83
C CYS A 21 4.87 0.28 3.71
N VAL A 22 3.68 -0.34 3.78
CA VAL A 22 2.66 -0.17 2.74
C VAL A 22 2.12 1.27 2.72
N ARG A 23 2.00 1.92 3.88
CA ARG A 23 1.67 3.35 3.96
C ARG A 23 2.76 4.20 3.31
N GLY A 24 4.04 3.89 3.56
CA GLY A 24 5.18 4.54 2.95
C GLY A 24 5.10 4.54 1.42
N TYR A 25 4.80 3.37 0.85
CA TYR A 25 4.65 3.20 -0.59
C TYR A 25 3.42 3.92 -1.18
N LEU A 26 2.28 3.90 -0.48
CA LEU A 26 1.02 4.43 -1.01
C LEU A 26 0.84 5.94 -0.79
N ALA A 27 1.38 6.48 0.31
CA ALA A 27 1.14 7.86 0.72
C ALA A 27 2.27 8.82 0.32
N TYR A 28 3.45 8.31 -0.01
CA TYR A 28 4.63 9.10 -0.36
C TYR A 28 5.24 8.60 -1.67
N ALA A 29 6.02 9.46 -2.33
CA ALA A 29 6.76 9.13 -3.54
C ALA A 29 8.00 8.26 -3.25
N LEU A 30 7.84 7.21 -2.43
CA LEU A 30 8.91 6.30 -2.04
C LEU A 30 8.94 5.07 -2.96
N SER A 31 10.13 4.75 -3.46
CA SER A 31 10.35 3.48 -4.15
C SER A 31 10.37 2.32 -3.15
N LEU A 32 10.18 1.08 -3.63
CA LEU A 32 10.30 -0.11 -2.77
C LEU A 32 11.73 -0.27 -2.22
N HIS A 33 12.75 0.14 -2.97
CA HIS A 33 14.14 0.13 -2.50
C HIS A 33 14.38 1.17 -1.40
N ASN A 34 13.81 2.38 -1.54
CA ASN A 34 13.93 3.40 -0.50
C ASN A 34 13.31 2.88 0.82
N LEU A 35 12.19 2.17 0.73
CA LEU A 35 11.56 1.58 1.92
C LEU A 35 12.41 0.45 2.52
N GLU A 36 13.03 -0.37 1.70
CA GLU A 36 13.99 -1.39 2.14
C GLU A 36 15.18 -0.75 2.90
N GLU A 37 15.77 0.31 2.36
CA GLU A 37 16.85 1.06 3.02
C GLU A 37 16.38 1.68 4.35
N MET A 38 15.21 2.34 4.36
CA MET A 38 14.65 2.91 5.60
C MET A 38 14.35 1.86 6.67
N MET A 39 13.93 0.66 6.28
CA MET A 39 13.72 -0.44 7.23
C MET A 39 15.06 -1.00 7.72
N ALA A 40 16.08 -1.06 6.87
CA ALA A 40 17.43 -1.48 7.24
C ALA A 40 18.07 -0.53 8.27
N GLU A 41 17.88 0.79 8.12
CA GLU A 41 18.29 1.80 9.11
C GLU A 41 17.63 1.58 10.49
N GLN A 42 16.42 1.01 10.51
CA GLN A 42 15.70 0.64 11.74
C GLN A 42 16.09 -0.74 12.29
N GLY A 43 17.08 -1.42 11.67
CA GLY A 43 17.52 -2.76 12.04
C GLY A 43 16.59 -3.88 11.57
N ILE A 44 15.67 -3.59 10.63
CA ILE A 44 14.70 -4.55 10.12
C ILE A 44 15.11 -4.93 8.69
N ALA A 45 15.62 -6.15 8.52
CA ALA A 45 15.91 -6.67 7.18
C ALA A 45 14.59 -7.01 6.46
N VAL A 46 14.22 -6.24 5.43
CA VAL A 46 13.06 -6.50 4.57
C VAL A 46 13.44 -6.30 3.12
N ASP A 47 13.26 -7.34 2.31
CA ASP A 47 13.53 -7.25 0.87
C ASP A 47 12.40 -6.52 0.11
N HIS A 48 12.74 -5.70 -0.88
CA HIS A 48 11.76 -5.00 -1.75
C HIS A 48 10.70 -5.93 -2.37
N SER A 49 11.02 -7.19 -2.66
CA SER A 49 10.03 -8.15 -3.19
C SER A 49 8.98 -8.52 -2.12
N MET A 50 9.36 -8.56 -0.85
CA MET A 50 8.42 -8.76 0.27
C MET A 50 7.47 -7.58 0.39
N LEU A 51 8.01 -6.36 0.31
CA LEU A 51 7.24 -5.12 0.31
C LEU A 51 6.23 -5.12 -0.83
N SER A 52 6.66 -5.47 -2.04
CA SER A 52 5.77 -5.61 -3.20
C SER A 52 4.63 -6.60 -2.94
N ARG A 53 4.92 -7.78 -2.38
CA ARG A 53 3.90 -8.78 -2.04
C ARG A 53 2.90 -8.28 -1.00
N TRP A 54 3.36 -7.57 0.02
CA TRP A 54 2.47 -6.98 1.04
C TRP A 54 1.56 -5.93 0.44
N THR A 55 2.11 -5.03 -0.38
CA THR A 55 1.36 -4.00 -1.10
C THR A 55 0.30 -4.60 -2.01
N HIS A 56 0.66 -5.57 -2.86
CA HIS A 56 -0.28 -6.27 -3.75
C HIS A 56 -1.40 -6.97 -2.98
N ARG A 57 -1.11 -7.48 -1.77
CA ARG A 57 -2.12 -8.11 -0.92
C ARG A 57 -3.06 -7.09 -0.27
N LEU A 58 -2.56 -5.91 0.12
CA LEU A 58 -3.34 -4.92 0.86
C LEU A 58 -4.16 -3.98 -0.05
N ILE A 59 -3.63 -3.59 -1.21
CA ILE A 59 -4.31 -2.66 -2.13
C ILE A 59 -5.76 -3.09 -2.43
N PRO A 60 -6.06 -4.36 -2.78
CA PRO A 60 -7.44 -4.78 -3.07
C PRO A 60 -8.39 -4.59 -1.89
N LEU A 61 -7.91 -4.76 -0.66
CA LEU A 61 -8.70 -4.57 0.56
C LEU A 61 -9.01 -3.10 0.79
N ILE A 62 -8.03 -2.22 0.57
CA ILE A 62 -8.20 -0.77 0.65
C ILE A 62 -9.20 -0.32 -0.43
N VAL A 63 -9.02 -0.75 -1.67
CA VAL A 63 -9.92 -0.43 -2.80
C VAL A 63 -11.35 -0.91 -2.51
N LYS A 64 -11.52 -2.12 -1.96
CA LYS A 64 -12.84 -2.63 -1.57
C LYS A 64 -13.49 -1.78 -0.48
N GLY A 65 -12.72 -1.32 0.50
CA GLY A 65 -13.17 -0.38 1.52
C GLY A 65 -13.60 0.95 0.92
N TYR A 66 -12.74 1.54 0.10
CA TYR A 66 -12.99 2.79 -0.60
C TYR A 66 -14.26 2.72 -1.47
N ARG A 67 -14.44 1.64 -2.25
CA ARG A 67 -15.64 1.47 -3.08
C ARG A 67 -16.93 1.40 -2.27
N ARG A 68 -16.90 0.85 -1.05
CA ARG A 68 -18.08 0.81 -0.16
C ARG A 68 -18.41 2.17 0.44
N SER A 69 -17.40 3.01 0.69
CA SER A 69 -17.59 4.36 1.22
C SER A 69 -17.77 5.41 0.13
N LYS A 70 -17.60 5.05 -1.15
CA LYS A 70 -17.70 5.99 -2.26
C LYS A 70 -19.16 6.46 -2.40
N PRO A 71 -19.42 7.78 -2.34
CA PRO A 71 -20.77 8.30 -2.56
C PRO A 71 -21.23 8.06 -4.01
N ALA A 72 -22.55 8.02 -4.21
CA ALA A 72 -23.13 7.95 -5.54
C ALA A 72 -22.69 9.15 -6.39
N VAL A 73 -22.41 8.92 -7.67
CA VAL A 73 -22.03 9.98 -8.60
C VAL A 73 -23.28 10.80 -8.92
N GLY A 74 -23.26 12.10 -8.65
CA GLY A 74 -24.37 13.01 -8.93
C GLY A 74 -24.44 13.43 -10.41
N ARG A 75 -25.32 14.39 -10.71
CA ARG A 75 -25.56 14.90 -12.08
C ARG A 75 -24.35 15.62 -12.71
N ARG A 76 -23.44 16.15 -11.89
CA ARG A 76 -22.22 16.84 -12.33
C ARG A 76 -21.00 16.07 -11.83
N TRP A 77 -20.05 15.81 -12.73
CA TRP A 77 -18.80 15.13 -12.43
C TRP A 77 -17.63 15.99 -12.92
N ARG A 78 -16.44 15.80 -12.34
CA ARG A 78 -15.18 16.40 -12.77
C ARG A 78 -14.26 15.28 -13.22
N MET A 79 -13.51 15.53 -14.29
CA MET A 79 -12.55 14.60 -14.84
C MET A 79 -11.17 15.23 -14.79
N ASP A 80 -10.21 14.51 -14.20
CA ASP A 80 -8.81 14.86 -14.28
C ASP A 80 -8.12 13.79 -15.14
N GLU A 81 -7.21 14.22 -16.01
CA GLU A 81 -6.41 13.34 -16.85
C GLU A 81 -4.99 13.24 -16.29
N THR A 82 -4.44 12.03 -16.25
CA THR A 82 -3.07 11.78 -15.81
C THR A 82 -2.43 10.75 -16.72
N TYR A 83 -1.34 11.14 -17.38
CA TYR A 83 -0.56 10.25 -18.23
C TYR A 83 0.45 9.48 -17.40
N ILE A 84 0.33 8.15 -17.40
CA ILE A 84 1.26 7.25 -16.71
C ILE A 84 1.94 6.39 -17.77
N LYS A 85 3.26 6.47 -17.84
CA LYS A 85 4.06 5.66 -18.75
C LYS A 85 4.15 4.22 -18.23
N ILE A 86 3.61 3.26 -18.97
CA ILE A 86 3.65 1.83 -18.63
C ILE A 86 4.59 1.12 -19.58
N LYS A 87 5.67 0.51 -19.05
CA LYS A 87 6.61 -0.35 -19.81
C LYS A 87 7.35 0.31 -20.99
N GLY A 88 7.63 1.61 -20.95
CA GLY A 88 8.52 2.26 -21.92
C GLY A 88 7.81 2.81 -23.15
#